data_AF-A0A0C9WGR1-F1
#
_entry.id   AF-A0A0C9WGR1-F1
#
_cell.length_a   1.000
_cell.length_b   1.000
_cell.length_c   1.000
_cell.angle_alpha   90.00
_cell.angle_beta   90.00
_cell.angle_gamma   90.00
#
_symmetry.space_group_name_H-M   'P 1'
#
loop_
_entity.id
_entity.type
_entity.pdbx_description
1 polymer ?
#
loop_
_entity_poly.entity_id
_entity_poly.type
_entity_poly.pdbx_seq_one_letter_code
_entity_poly.pdbx_strand_id
1 'polypeptide(L)'
;MTGSYALVSSPTLSRDIFGFTQVVVAATAFGKVFGIDSGNSEILWSRVLGLGWAAEIGGRIHPVQLYVTRKVTDGGDPEVVLVTQIRADNTLVDTVFFHVNAVNGEDVRQASKKSDVFKGLDIIQGPRLEGFLLQTEPKAVVLLDEFLQVYLYHNKSATQAAFAKFSLSDSPQSKLSDKLVAYTTWSLNLPPSESIQQLLPAASRRPIASIGRVVGNRTTLYKYLNPRLFPLLAVCPTTNICGLYLVDSTKDTVVYYVQINGHGGCNIKTALTGNWDIEWSLLSYMREKSWMRKRLGALGHAFSEKSLHFTAYEQALMFPHAINALAPTSTKFGMSSKDLNVAIENHRIQSFQRAMLKPRRPKRKVTAEEAEEFLIEYDPVLPDDPHRVFSRNYEVSFWDSS
;
A
#
# COMPACT_ATOMS: atom_id res chain seq x y z
N MET A 1 22.18 -17.93 36.44
CA MET A 1 21.01 -18.79 36.13
C MET A 1 20.73 -18.67 34.64
N THR A 2 21.19 -19.65 33.88
CA THR A 2 20.98 -19.77 32.43
C THR A 2 19.58 -20.33 32.17
N GLY A 3 18.64 -19.45 31.83
CA GLY A 3 17.30 -19.84 31.42
C GLY A 3 17.30 -20.22 29.94
N SER A 4 17.27 -21.52 29.65
CA SER A 4 16.99 -22.05 28.33
C SER A 4 15.54 -21.72 27.95
N TYR A 5 15.34 -20.77 27.03
CA TYR A 5 14.06 -20.58 26.37
C TYR A 5 13.87 -21.70 25.35
N ALA A 6 13.34 -22.84 25.80
CA ALA A 6 12.81 -23.84 24.90
C ALA A 6 11.57 -23.24 24.22
N LEU A 7 11.60 -23.14 22.88
CA LEU A 7 10.41 -22.92 22.07
C LEU A 7 9.52 -24.15 22.24
N VAL A 8 8.55 -24.07 23.15
CA VAL A 8 7.51 -25.08 23.28
C VAL A 8 6.65 -24.99 22.02
N SER A 9 6.79 -25.97 21.12
CA SER A 9 5.87 -26.13 19.99
C SER A 9 4.53 -26.64 20.53
N SER A 10 3.68 -25.74 21.00
CA SER A 10 2.28 -26.08 21.24
C SER A 10 1.58 -26.24 19.88
N PRO A 11 0.85 -27.34 19.62
CA PRO A 11 0.12 -27.56 18.37
C PRO A 11 -1.08 -26.60 18.19
N THR A 12 -1.39 -25.81 19.20
CA THR A 12 -2.45 -24.82 19.19
C THR A 12 -1.90 -23.45 18.79
N LEU A 13 -2.45 -22.89 17.71
CA LEU A 13 -2.17 -21.52 17.27
C LEU A 13 -2.34 -20.56 18.46
N SER A 14 -1.23 -19.95 18.87
CA SER A 14 -1.22 -19.00 19.98
C SER A 14 -0.38 -17.80 19.62
N ARG A 15 -0.71 -16.68 20.25
CA ARG A 15 0.04 -15.44 20.09
C ARG A 15 1.32 -15.52 20.93
N ASP A 16 2.46 -15.34 20.29
CA ASP A 16 3.74 -15.19 20.99
C ASP A 16 3.86 -13.80 21.64
N ILE A 17 4.76 -13.69 22.62
CA ILE A 17 4.98 -12.45 23.39
C ILE A 17 5.39 -11.28 22.47
N PHE A 18 6.14 -11.57 21.40
CA PHE A 18 6.66 -10.57 20.48
C PHE A 18 5.74 -10.29 19.28
N GLY A 19 4.74 -11.14 19.03
CA GLY A 19 3.84 -11.02 17.88
C GLY A 19 4.49 -11.39 16.54
N PHE A 20 5.52 -12.25 16.55
CA PHE A 20 6.14 -12.79 15.34
C PHE A 20 5.28 -13.86 14.68
N THR A 21 4.49 -14.60 15.45
CA THR A 21 3.55 -15.58 14.90
C THR A 21 2.28 -14.87 14.47
N GLN A 22 2.01 -14.87 13.17
CA GLN A 22 0.89 -14.18 12.54
C GLN A 22 0.13 -15.13 11.63
N VAL A 23 -1.16 -14.86 11.43
CA VAL A 23 -1.94 -15.53 10.38
C VAL A 23 -1.96 -14.65 9.15
N VAL A 24 -1.35 -15.12 8.07
CA VAL A 24 -1.40 -14.50 6.75
C VAL A 24 -2.67 -14.97 6.05
N VAL A 25 -3.57 -14.04 5.77
CA VAL A 25 -4.77 -14.32 4.95
C VAL A 25 -4.48 -13.93 3.51
N ALA A 26 -4.51 -14.91 2.60
CA ALA A 26 -4.23 -14.71 1.19
C ALA A 26 -5.40 -15.21 0.32
N ALA A 27 -5.86 -14.38 -0.60
CA ALA A 27 -6.86 -14.74 -1.60
C ALA A 27 -6.21 -14.85 -2.98
N THR A 28 -6.66 -15.83 -3.77
CA THR A 28 -6.10 -16.14 -5.08
C THR A 28 -7.11 -15.89 -6.19
N ALA A 29 -6.63 -15.54 -7.39
CA ALA A 29 -7.48 -15.38 -8.58
C ALA A 29 -8.19 -16.68 -9.02
N PHE A 30 -7.79 -17.83 -8.45
CA PHE A 30 -8.46 -19.12 -8.65
C PHE A 30 -9.67 -19.31 -7.73
N GLY A 31 -10.14 -18.27 -7.04
CA GLY A 31 -11.33 -18.35 -6.20
C GLY A 31 -11.11 -19.10 -4.89
N LYS A 32 -9.90 -19.10 -4.34
CA LYS A 32 -9.59 -19.73 -3.05
C LYS A 32 -8.92 -18.75 -2.10
N VAL A 33 -9.32 -18.79 -0.84
CA VAL A 33 -8.73 -18.01 0.27
C VAL A 33 -8.13 -18.95 1.30
N PHE A 34 -6.99 -18.57 1.86
CA PHE A 34 -6.19 -19.37 2.79
C PHE A 34 -5.84 -18.55 4.02
N GLY A 35 -5.79 -19.21 5.17
CA GLY A 35 -5.08 -18.74 6.37
C GLY A 35 -3.81 -19.56 6.54
N ILE A 36 -2.67 -18.89 6.56
CA ILE A 36 -1.33 -19.50 6.62
C ILE A 36 -0.64 -19.02 7.89
N ASP A 37 -0.07 -19.93 8.67
CA ASP A 37 0.76 -19.56 9.82
C ASP A 37 2.14 -19.08 9.34
N SER A 38 2.52 -17.86 9.71
CA SER A 38 3.80 -17.26 9.32
C SER A 38 5.01 -17.92 10.00
N GLY A 39 4.81 -18.64 11.12
CA GLY A 39 5.89 -19.26 11.90
C GLY A 39 6.38 -20.57 11.31
N ASN A 40 5.48 -21.40 10.77
CA ASN A 40 5.79 -22.72 10.23
C ASN A 40 5.35 -22.94 8.77
N SER A 41 4.70 -21.95 8.14
CA SER A 41 4.16 -22.00 6.78
C SER A 41 3.04 -23.03 6.55
N GLU A 42 2.40 -23.53 7.61
CA GLU A 42 1.28 -24.47 7.50
C GLU A 42 -0.02 -23.75 7.09
N ILE A 43 -0.81 -24.40 6.24
CA ILE A 43 -2.15 -23.93 5.89
C ILE A 43 -3.10 -24.31 7.03
N LEU A 44 -3.45 -23.33 7.85
CA LEU A 44 -4.38 -23.48 8.98
C LEU A 44 -5.80 -23.81 8.50
N TRP A 45 -6.22 -23.14 7.44
CA TRP A 45 -7.52 -23.35 6.82
C TRP A 45 -7.51 -22.85 5.37
N SER A 46 -8.44 -23.37 4.58
CA SER A 46 -8.71 -22.84 3.24
C SER A 46 -10.20 -22.90 2.93
N ARG A 47 -10.70 -21.94 2.16
CA ARG A 47 -12.09 -21.88 1.71
C ARG A 47 -12.14 -21.59 0.21
N VAL A 48 -13.01 -22.32 -0.48
CA VAL A 48 -13.35 -22.04 -1.88
C VAL A 48 -14.44 -20.98 -1.89
N LEU A 49 -14.17 -19.87 -2.57
CA LEU A 49 -15.09 -18.75 -2.75
C LEU A 49 -16.19 -19.19 -3.73
N GLY A 50 -17.45 -19.03 -3.33
CA GLY A 50 -18.59 -19.37 -4.16
C GLY A 50 -18.82 -18.36 -5.26
N LEU A 51 -19.17 -18.85 -6.45
CA LEU A 51 -19.59 -18.03 -7.59
C LEU A 51 -21.01 -17.48 -7.46
N GLY A 52 -21.77 -17.92 -6.45
CA GLY A 52 -23.18 -17.52 -6.29
C GLY A 52 -24.01 -17.97 -7.50
N TRP A 53 -24.85 -17.07 -8.01
CA TRP A 53 -25.67 -17.33 -9.21
C TRP A 53 -24.82 -17.59 -10.46
N ALA A 54 -23.60 -17.03 -10.54
CA ALA A 54 -22.72 -17.25 -11.69
C ALA A 54 -22.19 -18.70 -11.78
N ALA A 55 -22.42 -19.54 -10.76
CA ALA A 55 -22.08 -20.96 -10.82
C ALA A 55 -22.85 -21.71 -11.92
N GLU A 56 -24.08 -21.28 -12.24
CA GLU A 56 -24.92 -21.92 -13.26
C GLU A 56 -24.48 -21.59 -14.69
N ILE A 57 -23.88 -20.41 -14.88
CA ILE A 57 -23.53 -19.86 -16.20
C ILE A 57 -22.03 -19.97 -16.48
N GLY A 58 -21.21 -20.06 -15.43
CA GLY A 58 -19.76 -19.94 -15.52
C GLY A 58 -19.32 -18.51 -15.21
N GLY A 59 -18.17 -18.40 -14.55
CA GLY A 59 -17.60 -17.12 -14.18
C GLY A 59 -16.26 -17.26 -13.47
N ARG A 60 -15.60 -16.12 -13.29
CA ARG A 60 -14.28 -16.01 -12.67
C ARG A 60 -14.32 -15.04 -11.49
N ILE A 61 -13.67 -15.44 -10.40
CA ILE A 61 -13.56 -14.64 -9.19
C ILE A 61 -12.29 -13.79 -9.26
N HIS A 62 -12.43 -12.49 -9.07
CA HIS A 62 -11.32 -11.55 -9.03
C HIS A 62 -11.29 -10.91 -7.64
N PRO A 63 -10.47 -11.41 -6.70
CA PRO A 63 -10.26 -10.74 -5.43
C PRO A 63 -9.62 -9.37 -5.67
N VAL A 64 -10.22 -8.31 -5.14
CA VAL A 64 -9.79 -6.95 -5.43
C VAL A 64 -9.12 -6.29 -4.23
N GLN A 65 -9.68 -6.49 -3.03
CA GLN A 65 -9.13 -5.86 -1.82
C GLN A 65 -9.51 -6.63 -0.56
N LEU A 66 -8.61 -6.64 0.42
CA LEU A 66 -8.83 -7.25 1.73
C LEU A 66 -8.73 -6.19 2.81
N TYR A 67 -9.74 -6.11 3.67
CA TYR A 67 -9.81 -5.19 4.80
C TYR A 67 -9.77 -5.95 6.11
N VAL A 68 -8.92 -5.50 7.05
CA VAL A 68 -8.92 -6.01 8.42
C VAL A 68 -9.95 -5.22 9.24
N THR A 69 -11.12 -5.81 9.46
CA THR A 69 -12.23 -5.17 10.19
C THR A 69 -12.05 -5.27 11.70
N ARG A 70 -11.51 -6.38 12.19
CA ARG A 70 -11.18 -6.54 13.61
C ARG A 70 -9.78 -7.11 13.79
N LYS A 71 -9.00 -6.51 14.68
CA LYS A 71 -7.69 -7.02 15.10
C LYS A 71 -7.81 -7.71 16.45
N VAL A 72 -6.85 -8.57 16.77
CA VAL A 72 -6.71 -9.20 18.10
C VAL A 72 -6.64 -8.14 19.23
N THR A 73 -6.09 -6.95 18.93
CA THR A 73 -6.02 -5.83 19.89
C THR A 73 -7.36 -5.21 20.20
N ASP A 74 -8.34 -5.36 19.30
CA ASP A 74 -9.68 -4.78 19.43
C ASP A 74 -10.58 -5.69 20.29
N GLY A 75 -10.08 -6.88 20.67
CA GLY A 75 -10.78 -7.88 21.46
C GLY A 75 -11.46 -8.94 20.60
N GLY A 76 -11.40 -10.20 21.05
CA GLY A 76 -11.95 -11.35 20.32
C GLY A 76 -11.12 -11.78 19.11
N ASP A 77 -11.73 -12.61 18.27
CA ASP A 77 -11.06 -13.16 17.10
C ASP A 77 -10.86 -12.10 16.00
N PRO A 78 -9.72 -12.11 15.30
CA PRO A 78 -9.49 -11.20 14.18
C PRO A 78 -10.38 -11.54 12.99
N GLU A 79 -10.96 -10.51 12.38
CA GLU A 79 -11.92 -10.62 11.29
C GLU A 79 -11.42 -9.83 10.08
N VAL A 80 -11.63 -10.39 8.89
CA VAL A 80 -11.26 -9.79 7.61
C VAL A 80 -12.42 -9.84 6.62
N VAL A 81 -12.57 -8.77 5.85
CA VAL A 81 -13.53 -8.68 4.76
C VAL A 81 -12.79 -8.66 3.45
N LEU A 82 -12.99 -9.69 2.63
CA LEU A 82 -12.48 -9.76 1.28
C LEU A 82 -13.54 -9.24 0.31
N VAL A 83 -13.15 -8.25 -0.49
CA VAL A 83 -13.95 -7.70 -1.59
C VAL A 83 -13.54 -8.36 -2.88
N THR A 84 -14.51 -8.91 -3.58
CA THR A 84 -14.30 -9.66 -4.83
C THR A 84 -15.23 -9.15 -5.90
N GLN A 85 -14.78 -9.16 -7.15
CA GLN A 85 -15.63 -9.00 -8.32
C GLN A 85 -15.78 -10.36 -9.00
N ILE A 86 -17.02 -10.83 -9.10
CA ILE A 86 -17.37 -12.03 -9.84
C ILE A 86 -17.72 -11.56 -11.25
N ARG A 87 -16.95 -12.03 -12.24
CA ARG A 87 -17.22 -11.75 -13.65
C ARG A 87 -17.77 -13.01 -14.30
N ALA A 88 -19.05 -13.00 -14.61
CA ALA A 88 -19.72 -14.11 -15.28
C ALA A 88 -19.35 -14.13 -16.78
N ASP A 89 -19.50 -15.29 -17.41
CA ASP A 89 -19.16 -15.49 -18.82
C ASP A 89 -20.09 -14.71 -19.76
N ASN A 90 -21.29 -14.34 -19.30
CA ASN A 90 -22.22 -13.45 -19.99
C ASN A 90 -21.87 -11.96 -19.85
N THR A 91 -20.68 -11.63 -19.33
CA THR A 91 -20.12 -10.29 -19.09
C THR A 91 -20.67 -9.50 -17.90
N LEU A 92 -21.70 -10.01 -17.21
CA LEU A 92 -22.18 -9.40 -15.97
C LEU A 92 -21.10 -9.46 -14.88
N VAL A 93 -21.01 -8.40 -14.09
CA VAL A 93 -20.06 -8.27 -12.99
C VAL A 93 -20.81 -7.96 -11.72
N ASP A 94 -20.56 -8.72 -10.67
CA ASP A 94 -21.09 -8.43 -9.33
C ASP A 94 -19.97 -8.25 -8.33
N THR A 95 -20.15 -7.30 -7.41
CA THR A 95 -19.22 -7.09 -6.30
C THR A 95 -19.77 -7.74 -5.04
N VAL A 96 -18.97 -8.65 -4.50
CA VAL A 96 -19.35 -9.58 -3.43
C VAL A 96 -18.36 -9.50 -2.27
N PHE A 97 -18.88 -9.51 -1.04
CA PHE A 97 -18.06 -9.63 0.18
C PHE A 97 -18.02 -11.05 0.72
N PHE A 98 -16.84 -11.39 1.23
CA PHE A 98 -16.60 -12.57 2.04
C PHE A 98 -16.07 -12.13 3.40
N HIS A 99 -16.82 -12.37 4.48
CA HIS A 99 -16.43 -11.98 5.83
C HIS A 99 -15.93 -13.21 6.59
N VAL A 100 -14.63 -13.22 6.90
CA VAL A 100 -13.90 -14.40 7.39
C VAL A 100 -13.32 -14.12 8.77
N ASN A 101 -13.46 -15.08 9.68
CA ASN A 101 -12.63 -15.14 10.87
C ASN A 101 -11.23 -15.62 10.46
N ALA A 102 -10.24 -14.75 10.63
CA ALA A 102 -8.89 -14.98 10.12
C ALA A 102 -8.18 -16.16 10.80
N VAL A 103 -8.58 -16.56 12.00
CA VAL A 103 -7.96 -17.67 12.75
C VAL A 103 -8.45 -19.02 12.22
N ASN A 104 -9.76 -19.20 12.03
CA ASN A 104 -10.34 -20.52 11.79
C ASN A 104 -10.97 -20.69 10.39
N GLY A 105 -11.11 -19.61 9.62
CA GLY A 105 -11.69 -19.62 8.27
C GLY A 105 -13.22 -19.73 8.24
N GLU A 106 -13.89 -19.52 9.36
CA GLU A 106 -15.36 -19.55 9.45
C GLU A 106 -15.98 -18.28 8.85
N ASP A 107 -17.20 -18.44 8.34
CA ASP A 107 -18.02 -17.34 7.87
C ASP A 107 -18.60 -16.60 9.07
N VAL A 108 -18.16 -15.36 9.30
CA VAL A 108 -18.62 -14.55 10.43
C VAL A 108 -20.13 -14.27 10.34
N ARG A 109 -20.69 -14.26 9.13
CA ARG A 109 -22.13 -14.10 8.92
C ARG A 109 -22.92 -15.38 9.12
N GLN A 110 -22.24 -16.51 9.29
CA GLN A 110 -22.84 -17.85 9.44
C GLN A 110 -23.75 -18.24 8.26
N ALA A 111 -23.54 -17.66 7.07
CA ALA A 111 -24.33 -17.97 5.88
C ALA A 111 -23.90 -19.30 5.22
N SER A 112 -22.71 -19.79 5.55
CA SER A 112 -22.16 -21.06 5.07
C SER A 112 -21.35 -21.77 6.16
N LYS A 113 -21.46 -23.10 6.24
CA LYS A 113 -20.61 -23.89 7.15
C LYS A 113 -19.20 -24.00 6.58
N LYS A 114 -18.22 -24.34 7.42
CA LYS A 114 -16.82 -24.49 7.01
C LYS A 114 -16.60 -25.55 5.92
N SER A 115 -17.40 -26.62 5.92
CA SER A 115 -17.41 -27.68 4.90
C SER A 115 -17.94 -27.21 3.54
N ASP A 116 -18.75 -26.16 3.54
CA ASP A 116 -19.49 -25.73 2.36
C ASP A 116 -18.65 -24.73 1.56
N VAL A 117 -19.01 -24.62 0.28
CA VAL A 117 -18.57 -23.50 -0.56
C VAL A 117 -18.92 -22.21 0.17
N PHE A 118 -17.94 -21.33 0.27
CA PHE A 118 -18.08 -20.11 1.03
C PHE A 118 -19.04 -19.17 0.30
N LYS A 119 -20.18 -18.85 0.92
CA LYS A 119 -21.19 -17.99 0.31
C LYS A 119 -20.80 -16.53 0.47
N GLY A 120 -20.83 -15.80 -0.63
CA GLY A 120 -20.63 -14.36 -0.66
C GLY A 120 -21.86 -13.58 -0.21
N LEU A 121 -21.70 -12.29 0.04
CA LEU A 121 -22.80 -11.33 0.15
C LEU A 121 -22.75 -10.42 -1.06
N ASP A 122 -23.79 -10.44 -1.88
CA ASP A 122 -23.90 -9.52 -3.02
C ASP A 122 -24.22 -8.12 -2.48
N ILE A 123 -23.43 -7.13 -2.90
CA ILE A 123 -23.55 -5.74 -2.41
C ILE A 123 -23.83 -4.79 -3.55
N ILE A 124 -23.08 -4.92 -4.65
CA ILE A 124 -23.23 -4.12 -5.85
C ILE A 124 -23.54 -5.07 -6.99
N GLN A 125 -24.68 -4.84 -7.65
CA GLN A 125 -24.99 -5.44 -8.94
C GLN A 125 -24.24 -4.63 -10.01
N GLY A 126 -22.97 -4.96 -10.21
CA GLY A 126 -22.06 -4.14 -11.00
C GLY A 126 -20.62 -4.11 -10.46
N PRO A 127 -19.71 -3.46 -11.22
CA PRO A 127 -18.33 -3.27 -10.78
C PRO A 127 -18.23 -2.20 -9.68
N ARG A 128 -17.46 -2.47 -8.63
CA ARG A 128 -16.96 -1.43 -7.72
C ARG A 128 -16.00 -0.45 -8.40
N LEU A 129 -16.18 0.84 -8.13
CA LEU A 129 -15.23 1.90 -8.47
C LEU A 129 -14.07 1.94 -7.48
N GLU A 130 -14.35 2.14 -6.19
CA GLU A 130 -13.35 2.26 -5.13
C GLU A 130 -13.90 1.80 -3.78
N GLY A 131 -13.02 1.52 -2.81
CA GLY A 131 -13.42 1.21 -1.45
C GLY A 131 -12.45 1.72 -0.41
N PHE A 132 -12.93 1.90 0.83
CA PHE A 132 -12.08 2.22 1.98
C PHE A 132 -12.66 1.70 3.30
N LEU A 133 -11.81 1.63 4.32
CA LEU A 133 -12.18 1.20 5.67
C LEU A 133 -12.38 2.41 6.59
N LEU A 134 -13.58 2.55 7.14
CA LEU A 134 -13.91 3.50 8.17
C LEU A 134 -13.42 2.97 9.53
N GLN A 135 -12.55 3.74 10.20
CA GLN A 135 -11.97 3.39 11.51
C GLN A 135 -12.95 3.68 12.65
N THR A 136 -14.10 3.00 12.64
CA THR A 136 -15.13 3.02 13.69
C THR A 136 -15.08 1.76 14.54
N GLU A 137 -15.86 1.71 15.62
CA GLU A 137 -16.08 0.48 16.38
C GLU A 137 -17.57 0.11 16.30
N PRO A 138 -17.96 -0.92 15.51
CA PRO A 138 -17.12 -1.76 14.65
C PRO A 138 -16.63 -1.02 13.39
N LYS A 139 -15.50 -1.46 12.81
CA LYS A 139 -15.00 -0.90 11.55
C LYS A 139 -15.92 -1.28 10.41
N ALA A 140 -16.11 -0.35 9.48
CA ALA A 140 -17.03 -0.53 8.37
C ALA A 140 -16.33 -0.37 7.02
N VAL A 141 -16.67 -1.21 6.07
CA VAL A 141 -16.17 -1.12 4.70
C VAL A 141 -17.15 -0.28 3.90
N VAL A 142 -16.65 0.74 3.23
CA VAL A 142 -17.40 1.60 2.32
C VAL A 142 -16.98 1.27 0.90
N LEU A 143 -17.94 1.05 0.01
CA LEU A 143 -17.71 0.91 -1.43
C LEU A 143 -18.48 1.97 -2.20
N LEU A 144 -17.94 2.33 -3.36
CA LEU A 144 -18.57 3.14 -4.38
C LEU A 144 -18.79 2.30 -5.63
N ASP A 145 -19.98 2.38 -6.23
CA ASP A 145 -20.23 1.83 -7.57
C ASP A 145 -19.89 2.84 -8.68
N GLU A 146 -20.09 2.43 -9.94
CA GLU A 146 -19.88 3.27 -11.12
C GLU A 146 -20.81 4.49 -11.20
N PHE A 147 -21.94 4.45 -10.49
CA PHE A 147 -22.90 5.55 -10.38
C PHE A 147 -22.67 6.41 -9.13
N LEU A 148 -21.51 6.23 -8.46
CA LEU A 148 -21.13 6.92 -7.24
C LEU A 148 -22.09 6.65 -6.05
N GLN A 149 -22.89 5.59 -6.10
CA GLN A 149 -23.71 5.18 -4.95
C GLN A 149 -22.81 4.54 -3.89
N VAL A 150 -23.07 4.89 -2.63
CA VAL A 150 -22.31 4.43 -1.48
C VAL A 150 -22.98 3.20 -0.88
N TYR A 151 -22.20 2.14 -0.71
CA TYR A 151 -22.61 0.92 -0.03
C TYR A 151 -21.81 0.73 1.26
N LEU A 152 -22.51 0.57 2.38
CA LEU A 152 -21.91 0.40 3.70
C LEU A 152 -22.07 -1.05 4.18
N TYR A 153 -20.95 -1.70 4.47
CA TYR A 153 -20.94 -3.00 5.13
C TYR A 153 -20.71 -2.85 6.63
N HIS A 154 -21.48 -3.59 7.43
CA HIS A 154 -21.75 -3.30 8.87
C HIS A 154 -22.52 -1.99 9.05
N ASN A 155 -23.64 -1.85 8.35
CA ASN A 155 -24.52 -0.69 8.43
C ASN A 155 -25.29 -0.62 9.77
N LYS A 156 -24.59 -0.27 10.86
CA LYS A 156 -25.15 0.01 12.18
C LYS A 156 -25.28 1.52 12.40
N SER A 157 -26.12 1.94 13.34
CA SER A 157 -26.32 3.36 13.68
C SER A 157 -25.01 4.11 13.98
N ALA A 158 -24.06 3.47 14.69
CA ALA A 158 -22.75 4.04 14.99
C ALA A 158 -21.92 4.31 13.71
N THR A 159 -21.92 3.36 12.77
CA THR A 159 -21.24 3.47 11.48
C THR A 159 -21.88 4.57 10.61
N GLN A 160 -23.21 4.64 10.58
CA GLN A 160 -23.93 5.69 9.86
C GLN A 160 -23.60 7.07 10.42
N ALA A 161 -23.62 7.22 11.74
CA ALA A 161 -23.29 8.48 12.41
C ALA A 161 -21.83 8.90 12.16
N ALA A 162 -20.90 7.94 12.13
CA ALA A 162 -19.51 8.22 11.82
C ALA A 162 -19.29 8.54 10.34
N PHE A 163 -20.00 7.87 9.44
CA PHE A 163 -19.97 8.17 8.01
C PHE A 163 -20.58 9.54 7.71
N ALA A 164 -21.65 9.94 8.42
CA ALA A 164 -22.25 11.26 8.31
C ALA A 164 -21.25 12.40 8.61
N LYS A 165 -20.24 12.16 9.46
CA LYS A 165 -19.16 13.14 9.71
C LYS A 165 -18.19 13.29 8.52
N PHE A 166 -18.11 12.27 7.65
CA PHE A 166 -17.33 12.33 6.42
C PHE A 166 -18.11 12.94 5.25
N SER A 167 -19.45 12.86 5.30
CA SER A 167 -20.31 13.58 4.37
C SER A 167 -20.15 15.08 4.62
N LEU A 168 -19.57 15.80 3.66
CA LEU A 168 -19.64 17.26 3.61
C LEU A 168 -21.10 17.62 3.34
N SER A 169 -21.90 17.71 4.40
CA SER A 169 -23.33 17.96 4.31
C SER A 169 -23.58 19.42 3.94
N ASP A 170 -23.60 19.72 2.64
CA ASP A 170 -24.38 20.86 2.13
C ASP A 170 -24.74 20.75 0.64
N SER A 171 -24.89 19.52 0.12
CA SER A 171 -25.52 19.33 -1.19
C SER A 171 -27.04 19.14 -1.04
N PRO A 172 -27.87 19.98 -1.70
CA PRO A 172 -29.34 19.91 -1.64
C PRO A 172 -29.92 18.61 -2.23
N GLN A 173 -29.13 17.82 -2.96
CA GLN A 173 -29.57 16.55 -3.58
C GLN A 173 -29.62 15.36 -2.60
N SER A 174 -28.98 15.46 -1.43
CA SER A 174 -28.90 14.37 -0.45
C SER A 174 -30.21 14.04 0.27
N LYS A 175 -31.26 14.86 0.10
CA LYS A 175 -32.57 14.68 0.76
C LYS A 175 -33.62 13.92 -0.07
N LEU A 176 -33.33 13.58 -1.33
CA LEU A 176 -34.34 13.03 -2.26
C LEU A 176 -34.26 11.51 -2.47
N SER A 177 -33.20 10.83 -2.02
CA SER A 177 -33.04 9.38 -2.14
C SER A 177 -32.60 8.72 -0.83
N ASP A 178 -33.17 7.55 -0.51
CA ASP A 178 -32.76 6.72 0.64
C ASP A 178 -31.33 6.18 0.52
N LYS A 179 -30.73 6.26 -0.67
CA LYS A 179 -29.33 5.90 -0.92
C LYS A 179 -28.42 7.11 -0.87
N LEU A 180 -27.28 6.94 -0.22
CA LEU A 180 -26.18 7.89 -0.21
C LEU A 180 -25.48 7.88 -1.58
N VAL A 181 -25.36 9.04 -2.21
CA VAL A 181 -24.69 9.21 -3.50
C VAL A 181 -23.56 10.21 -3.33
N ALA A 182 -22.36 9.82 -3.73
CA ALA A 182 -21.21 10.71 -3.78
C ALA A 182 -21.29 11.59 -5.03
N TYR A 183 -20.74 12.80 -4.94
CA TYR A 183 -20.63 13.72 -6.05
C TYR A 183 -19.17 14.13 -6.21
N THR A 184 -18.79 14.46 -7.44
CA THR A 184 -17.44 14.91 -7.75
C THR A 184 -17.18 16.26 -7.09
N THR A 185 -16.23 16.31 -6.16
CA THR A 185 -15.80 17.56 -5.52
C THR A 185 -14.78 18.32 -6.36
N TRP A 186 -13.92 17.59 -7.08
CA TRP A 186 -12.85 18.14 -7.90
C TRP A 186 -12.38 17.13 -8.95
N SER A 187 -11.69 17.63 -9.96
CA SER A 187 -10.99 16.81 -10.97
C SER A 187 -9.64 17.43 -11.32
N LEU A 188 -8.65 16.58 -11.55
CA LEU A 188 -7.33 16.98 -12.05
C LEU A 188 -7.20 16.52 -13.49
N ASN A 189 -7.05 17.49 -14.41
CA ASN A 189 -6.82 17.20 -15.81
C ASN A 189 -5.31 17.04 -16.05
N LEU A 190 -4.90 15.87 -16.50
CA LEU A 190 -3.55 15.63 -17.02
C LEU A 190 -3.45 16.09 -18.48
N PRO A 191 -2.23 16.34 -19.01
CA PRO A 191 -2.04 16.57 -20.44
C PRO A 191 -2.69 15.44 -21.27
N PRO A 192 -3.38 15.74 -22.38
CA PRO A 192 -4.11 14.73 -23.16
C PRO A 192 -3.20 13.69 -23.82
N SER A 193 -1.91 13.97 -23.92
CA SER A 193 -0.90 13.03 -24.39
C SER A 193 -0.51 11.97 -23.35
N GLU A 194 -0.89 12.17 -22.09
CA GLU A 194 -0.54 11.27 -20.98
C GLU A 194 -1.68 10.31 -20.63
N SER A 195 -1.31 9.10 -20.24
CA SER A 195 -2.20 8.06 -19.75
C SER A 195 -1.78 7.65 -18.34
N ILE A 196 -2.75 7.47 -17.45
CA ILE A 196 -2.51 7.07 -16.07
C ILE A 196 -2.07 5.61 -16.03
N GLN A 197 -0.89 5.35 -15.48
CA GLN A 197 -0.37 3.99 -15.31
C GLN A 197 -0.70 3.44 -13.92
N GLN A 198 -0.53 4.25 -12.88
CA GLN A 198 -0.71 3.80 -11.51
C GLN A 198 -1.11 4.96 -10.58
N LEU A 199 -2.11 4.71 -9.75
CA LEU A 199 -2.45 5.51 -8.59
C LEU A 199 -2.01 4.74 -7.35
N LEU A 200 -1.15 5.35 -6.54
CA LEU A 200 -0.79 4.79 -5.25
C LEU A 200 -1.66 5.43 -4.19
N PRO A 201 -2.47 4.67 -3.44
CA PRO A 201 -3.32 5.24 -2.41
C PRO A 201 -2.46 6.03 -1.41
N ALA A 202 -3.00 7.15 -0.93
CA ALA A 202 -2.34 7.96 0.09
C ALA A 202 -1.85 7.04 1.20
N ALA A 203 -0.52 7.04 1.44
CA ALA A 203 0.13 5.99 2.21
C ALA A 203 -0.66 5.76 3.50
N SER A 204 -1.25 4.58 3.64
CA SER A 204 -2.03 4.15 4.81
C SER A 204 -1.38 4.75 6.06
N ARG A 205 -2.13 5.50 6.88
CA ARG A 205 -1.64 6.29 8.03
C ARG A 205 -0.65 5.50 8.90
N ARG A 206 0.61 5.42 8.46
CA ARG A 206 1.66 4.69 9.17
C ARG A 206 2.11 5.60 10.29
N PRO A 207 2.38 5.05 11.47
CA PRO A 207 2.79 5.84 12.61
C PRO A 207 4.13 6.53 12.31
N ILE A 208 4.20 7.80 12.70
CA ILE A 208 5.34 8.68 12.48
C ILE A 208 5.88 9.04 13.84
N ALA A 209 7.08 8.56 14.18
CA ALA A 209 7.65 8.74 15.51
C ALA A 209 8.16 10.17 15.76
N SER A 210 8.55 10.90 14.71
CA SER A 210 9.06 12.26 14.82
C SER A 210 8.49 13.16 13.72
N ILE A 211 8.16 14.40 14.06
CA ILE A 211 7.63 15.40 13.14
C ILE A 211 8.72 16.22 12.44
N GLY A 212 9.98 16.10 12.88
CA GLY A 212 11.12 16.85 12.36
C GLY A 212 12.45 16.13 12.58
N ARG A 213 13.54 16.69 12.04
CA ARG A 213 14.91 16.22 12.24
C ARG A 213 15.79 17.38 12.66
N VAL A 214 16.61 17.18 13.68
CA VAL A 214 17.63 18.15 14.08
C VAL A 214 18.81 18.05 13.09
N VAL A 215 19.17 19.20 12.53
CA VAL A 215 20.27 19.42 11.58
C VAL A 215 21.55 19.76 12.38
N GLY A 216 22.75 19.61 11.80
CA GLY A 216 24.02 19.84 12.51
C GLY A 216 24.14 21.23 13.15
N ASN A 217 23.55 22.26 12.53
CA ASN A 217 23.46 23.61 13.09
C ASN A 217 22.46 23.77 14.25
N ARG A 218 21.97 22.66 14.84
CA ARG A 218 20.95 22.60 15.92
C ARG A 218 19.58 23.15 15.56
N THR A 219 19.32 23.45 14.28
CA THR A 219 17.98 23.80 13.83
C THR A 219 17.16 22.56 13.52
N THR A 220 15.83 22.66 13.62
CA THR A 220 14.93 21.57 13.29
C THR A 220 14.36 21.78 11.90
N LEU A 221 14.53 20.79 11.04
CA LEU A 221 13.85 20.70 9.77
C LEU A 221 12.55 19.90 9.95
N TYR A 222 11.42 20.53 9.67
CA TYR A 222 10.10 19.87 9.81
C TYR A 222 9.73 19.08 8.57
N LYS A 223 9.03 17.96 8.80
CA LYS A 223 8.54 17.08 7.73
C LYS A 223 7.23 17.63 7.17
N TYR A 224 7.09 17.59 5.85
CA TYR A 224 5.80 17.88 5.21
C TYR A 224 4.88 16.65 5.27
N LEU A 225 4.10 16.53 6.35
CA LEU A 225 3.26 15.35 6.62
C LEU A 225 1.79 15.62 6.29
N ASN A 226 1.42 15.48 5.02
CA ASN A 226 0.02 15.59 4.60
C ASN A 226 -0.56 14.19 4.29
N PRO A 227 -1.48 13.65 5.11
CA PRO A 227 -2.05 12.31 4.92
C PRO A 227 -2.98 12.20 3.71
N ARG A 228 -3.18 13.30 2.96
CA ARG A 228 -4.01 13.38 1.76
C ARG A 228 -3.17 13.42 0.48
N LEU A 229 -1.84 13.34 0.60
CA LEU A 229 -0.97 13.20 -0.56
C LEU A 229 -1.01 11.79 -1.12
N PHE A 230 -1.10 11.69 -2.43
CA PHE A 230 -0.98 10.43 -3.14
C PHE A 230 -0.16 10.63 -4.43
N PRO A 231 0.73 9.68 -4.76
CA PRO A 231 1.47 9.74 -6.02
C PRO A 231 0.66 9.14 -7.16
N LEU A 232 0.74 9.83 -8.29
CA LEU A 232 0.11 9.50 -9.55
C LEU A 232 1.22 9.36 -10.60
N LEU A 233 1.29 8.19 -11.22
CA LEU A 233 2.19 7.89 -12.33
C LEU A 233 1.42 7.98 -13.64
N ALA A 234 1.94 8.77 -14.57
CA ALA A 234 1.44 8.90 -15.91
C ALA A 234 2.54 8.63 -16.94
N VAL A 235 2.16 8.17 -18.12
CA VAL A 235 3.06 7.92 -19.24
C VAL A 235 2.52 8.60 -20.49
N CYS A 236 3.38 9.30 -21.22
CA CYS A 236 3.10 9.75 -22.57
C CYS A 236 3.47 8.63 -23.56
N PRO A 237 2.51 7.93 -24.18
CA PRO A 237 2.79 6.76 -25.01
C PRO A 237 3.57 7.11 -26.30
N THR A 238 3.47 8.36 -26.77
CA THR A 238 4.12 8.80 -28.01
C THR A 238 5.59 9.12 -27.81
N THR A 239 5.95 9.73 -26.68
CA THR A 239 7.33 10.16 -26.37
C THR A 239 8.04 9.24 -25.39
N ASN A 240 7.33 8.25 -24.80
CA ASN A 240 7.79 7.42 -23.68
C ASN A 240 8.29 8.25 -22.48
N ILE A 241 7.76 9.44 -22.29
CA ILE A 241 8.06 10.29 -21.13
C ILE A 241 7.13 9.87 -19.99
N CYS A 242 7.68 9.64 -18.80
CA CYS A 242 6.91 9.29 -17.63
C CYS A 242 6.77 10.52 -16.71
N GLY A 243 5.55 10.87 -16.34
CA GLY A 243 5.24 11.90 -15.37
C GLY A 243 4.99 11.29 -13.99
N LEU A 244 5.54 11.92 -12.96
CA LEU A 244 5.32 11.53 -11.57
C LEU A 244 4.82 12.74 -10.80
N TYR A 245 3.54 12.66 -10.43
CA TYR A 245 2.78 13.70 -9.78
C TYR A 245 2.59 13.34 -8.32
N LEU A 246 2.81 14.30 -7.42
CA LEU A 246 2.39 14.22 -6.02
C LEU A 246 1.21 15.17 -5.84
N VAL A 247 0.02 14.60 -5.64
CA VAL A 247 -1.25 15.35 -5.64
C VAL A 247 -1.81 15.42 -4.24
N ASP A 248 -2.32 16.58 -3.83
CA ASP A 248 -3.11 16.74 -2.60
C ASP A 248 -4.59 16.51 -2.91
N SER A 249 -5.17 15.44 -2.35
CA SER A 249 -6.56 15.06 -2.60
C SER A 249 -7.61 16.01 -2.00
N THR A 250 -7.20 17.01 -1.22
CA THR A 250 -8.11 17.97 -0.56
C THR A 250 -8.03 19.38 -1.09
N LYS A 251 -6.90 19.74 -1.71
CA LYS A 251 -6.65 21.08 -2.25
C LYS A 251 -6.64 21.10 -3.78
N ASP A 252 -6.64 19.93 -4.39
CA ASP A 252 -6.69 19.73 -5.84
C ASP A 252 -5.45 20.30 -6.55
N THR A 253 -4.34 20.34 -5.80
CA THR A 253 -3.07 20.88 -6.27
C THR A 253 -2.04 19.77 -6.46
N VAL A 254 -1.26 19.92 -7.53
CA VAL A 254 -0.02 19.17 -7.71
C VAL A 254 1.03 19.84 -6.84
N VAL A 255 1.43 19.18 -5.76
CA VAL A 255 2.44 19.67 -4.81
C VAL A 255 3.85 19.53 -5.40
N TYR A 256 4.06 18.49 -6.20
CA TYR A 256 5.32 18.25 -6.88
C TYR A 256 5.09 17.47 -8.18
N TYR A 257 5.86 17.79 -9.21
CA TYR A 257 5.86 17.11 -10.50
C TYR A 257 7.30 16.91 -10.96
N VAL A 258 7.60 15.70 -11.43
CA VAL A 258 8.85 15.41 -12.11
C VAL A 258 8.61 14.62 -13.38
N GLN A 259 9.35 14.99 -14.42
CA GLN A 259 9.37 14.30 -15.69
C GLN A 259 10.58 13.39 -15.76
N ILE A 260 10.35 12.14 -16.14
CA ILE A 260 11.38 11.11 -16.25
C ILE A 260 11.39 10.58 -17.68
N ASN A 261 12.49 10.75 -18.41
CA ASN A 261 12.60 10.30 -19.79
C ASN A 261 12.73 8.77 -19.85
N GLY A 262 11.65 8.08 -20.24
CA GLY A 262 11.63 6.63 -20.39
C GLY A 262 12.30 6.21 -21.70
N HIS A 263 13.62 6.06 -21.67
CA HIS A 263 14.41 5.53 -22.79
C HIS A 263 14.11 4.02 -23.01
N GLY A 264 12.97 3.74 -23.65
CA GLY A 264 12.48 2.38 -23.95
C GLY A 264 11.22 1.95 -23.17
N GLY A 265 10.51 2.89 -22.54
CA GLY A 265 9.22 2.68 -21.87
C GLY A 265 9.18 3.10 -20.40
N CYS A 266 7.96 3.22 -19.86
CA CYS A 266 7.70 3.59 -18.47
C CYS A 266 7.34 2.36 -17.63
N ASN A 267 8.34 1.69 -17.05
CA ASN A 267 8.12 0.67 -16.02
C ASN A 267 8.63 1.19 -14.68
N ILE A 268 7.87 2.13 -14.12
CA ILE A 268 8.21 2.77 -12.85
C ILE A 268 7.58 1.98 -11.71
N LYS A 269 8.43 1.51 -10.79
CA LYS A 269 7.97 1.04 -9.48
C LYS A 269 8.10 2.18 -8.50
N THR A 270 7.04 2.42 -7.73
CA THR A 270 6.96 3.53 -6.78
C THR A 270 6.46 3.06 -5.42
N ALA A 271 7.05 3.60 -4.36
CA ALA A 271 6.51 3.47 -3.01
C ALA A 271 6.52 4.82 -2.31
N LEU A 272 5.52 5.01 -1.45
CA LEU A 272 5.34 6.21 -0.65
C LEU A 272 5.30 5.82 0.83
N THR A 273 6.05 6.51 1.69
CA THR A 273 5.97 6.26 3.13
C THR A 273 6.20 7.50 3.99
N GLY A 274 5.34 7.69 5.00
CA GLY A 274 5.31 8.88 5.86
C GLY A 274 6.34 8.93 7.00
N ASN A 275 7.47 8.23 6.93
CA ASN A 275 8.52 8.42 7.97
C ASN A 275 9.93 8.16 7.45
N TRP A 276 10.23 8.61 6.24
CA TRP A 276 11.63 8.91 5.91
C TRP A 276 11.91 10.28 6.55
N ASP A 277 12.75 10.39 7.58
CA ASP A 277 13.01 11.72 8.17
C ASP A 277 13.50 12.67 7.08
N ILE A 278 12.77 13.80 7.00
CA ILE A 278 12.78 14.91 6.04
C ILE A 278 11.82 14.74 4.84
N GLU A 279 11.04 13.66 4.71
CA GLU A 279 10.86 13.21 3.33
C GLU A 279 9.69 12.23 3.08
N TRP A 280 8.89 12.55 2.05
CA TRP A 280 8.18 11.53 1.28
C TRP A 280 9.13 10.97 0.24
N SER A 281 9.94 9.95 0.56
CA SER A 281 10.76 9.30 -0.46
C SER A 281 9.88 8.63 -1.49
N LEU A 282 9.80 9.27 -2.64
CA LEU A 282 9.25 8.70 -3.85
C LEU A 282 10.38 8.01 -4.57
N LEU A 283 10.42 6.69 -4.46
CA LEU A 283 11.43 5.90 -5.12
C LEU A 283 10.93 5.47 -6.48
N SER A 284 11.49 6.02 -7.54
CA SER A 284 11.16 5.64 -8.93
C SER A 284 12.32 4.84 -9.53
N TYR A 285 12.04 3.61 -9.92
CA TYR A 285 13.00 2.78 -10.67
C TYR A 285 12.68 2.82 -12.17
N MET A 286 13.68 2.99 -13.04
CA MET A 286 13.52 2.80 -14.48
C MET A 286 14.57 1.86 -15.07
N ARG A 287 14.10 0.96 -15.96
CA ARG A 287 14.94 0.06 -16.77
C ARG A 287 15.21 0.70 -18.13
N GLU A 288 16.48 1.00 -18.42
CA GLU A 288 16.93 1.45 -19.75
C GLU A 288 17.49 0.24 -20.53
N LYS A 289 17.21 0.13 -21.84
CA LYS A 289 17.82 -0.89 -22.71
C LYS A 289 19.09 -0.35 -23.35
N SER A 290 20.10 -1.22 -23.42
CA SER A 290 21.34 -1.14 -24.23
C SER A 290 22.65 -0.77 -23.52
N TRP A 291 22.67 0.03 -22.45
CA TRP A 291 23.87 0.21 -21.60
C TRP A 291 23.43 0.43 -20.14
N MET A 292 24.19 -0.09 -19.16
CA MET A 292 23.79 -0.26 -17.74
C MET A 292 23.56 1.06 -16.98
N ARG A 293 22.49 1.80 -17.28
CA ARG A 293 22.00 2.91 -16.45
C ARG A 293 20.57 2.62 -16.03
N LYS A 294 20.39 2.10 -14.81
CA LYS A 294 19.05 1.97 -14.21
C LYS A 294 18.97 2.99 -13.09
N ARG A 295 18.01 3.91 -13.15
CA ARG A 295 17.92 5.02 -12.20
C ARG A 295 16.96 4.68 -11.07
N LEU A 296 17.37 4.94 -9.84
CA LEU A 296 16.54 4.96 -8.65
C LEU A 296 16.47 6.41 -8.13
N GLY A 297 15.34 7.08 -8.32
CA GLY A 297 15.10 8.41 -7.73
C GLY A 297 14.80 8.31 -6.24
N ALA A 298 15.19 9.29 -5.44
CA ALA A 298 14.67 9.52 -4.09
C ALA A 298 14.33 11.01 -3.96
N LEU A 299 13.15 11.31 -3.44
CA LEU A 299 12.63 12.67 -3.28
C LEU A 299 12.36 12.98 -1.81
N GLY A 300 12.81 14.11 -1.26
CA GLY A 300 12.54 14.54 0.11
C GLY A 300 11.92 15.91 0.20
N HIS A 301 11.18 16.19 1.29
CA HIS A 301 10.38 17.40 1.40
C HIS A 301 10.38 18.01 2.79
N ALA A 302 10.93 19.22 2.87
CA ALA A 302 10.99 20.02 4.09
C ALA A 302 9.87 21.05 4.14
N PHE A 303 9.37 21.32 5.36
CA PHE A 303 8.54 22.47 5.65
C PHE A 303 9.30 23.44 6.57
N SER A 304 9.27 24.73 6.24
CA SER A 304 9.80 25.81 7.07
C SER A 304 8.65 26.64 7.64
N GLU A 305 8.52 26.68 8.96
CA GLU A 305 7.47 27.46 9.64
C GLU A 305 7.57 28.97 9.36
N LYS A 306 8.79 29.49 9.24
CA LYS A 306 9.04 30.93 9.04
C LYS A 306 8.62 31.44 7.65
N SER A 307 8.59 30.56 6.66
CA SER A 307 8.33 30.93 5.26
C SER A 307 7.11 30.23 4.65
N LEU A 308 6.46 29.31 5.39
CA LEU A 308 5.45 28.38 4.88
C LEU A 308 5.87 27.67 3.58
N HIS A 309 7.18 27.64 3.31
CA HIS A 309 7.72 27.23 2.03
C HIS A 309 8.02 25.74 2.05
N PHE A 310 7.52 25.07 1.03
CA PHE A 310 7.79 23.66 0.77
C PHE A 310 9.05 23.55 -0.09
N THR A 311 10.02 22.75 0.35
CA THR A 311 11.25 22.52 -0.42
C THR A 311 11.37 21.04 -0.75
N ALA A 312 11.48 20.73 -2.05
CA ALA A 312 11.76 19.39 -2.54
C ALA A 312 13.27 19.20 -2.76
N TYR A 313 13.80 18.08 -2.28
CA TYR A 313 15.14 17.59 -2.54
C TYR A 313 15.03 16.36 -3.44
N GLU A 314 15.86 16.26 -4.46
CA GLU A 314 15.84 15.12 -5.37
C GLU A 314 17.24 14.59 -5.61
N GLN A 315 17.37 13.27 -5.70
CA GLN A 315 18.63 12.62 -6.03
C GLN A 315 18.37 11.34 -6.82
N ALA A 316 19.20 11.08 -7.83
CA ALA A 316 19.04 9.94 -8.73
C ALA A 316 20.25 9.01 -8.62
N LEU A 317 20.03 7.82 -8.08
CA LEU A 317 21.01 6.76 -7.92
C LEU A 317 20.98 5.80 -9.11
N MET A 318 22.01 4.98 -9.25
CA MET A 318 22.13 3.93 -10.25
C MET A 318 22.20 2.58 -9.56
N PHE A 319 21.45 1.59 -10.07
CA PHE A 319 21.47 0.24 -9.52
C PHE A 319 21.71 -0.78 -10.65
N PRO A 320 22.63 -1.76 -10.53
CA PRO A 320 22.96 -2.66 -11.63
C PRO A 320 21.84 -3.64 -12.00
N HIS A 321 20.93 -3.98 -11.07
CA HIS A 321 19.85 -4.95 -11.30
C HIS A 321 18.51 -4.28 -11.55
N ALA A 322 17.63 -4.99 -12.25
CA ALA A 322 16.29 -4.49 -12.50
C ALA A 322 15.33 -4.87 -11.38
N ILE A 323 14.38 -3.97 -11.09
CA ILE A 323 13.51 -4.05 -9.93
C ILE A 323 12.10 -4.46 -10.37
N ASN A 324 11.61 -5.57 -9.81
CA ASN A 324 10.28 -6.09 -10.07
C ASN A 324 9.26 -5.57 -9.05
N ALA A 325 9.69 -5.42 -7.80
CA ALA A 325 8.88 -4.85 -6.72
C ALA A 325 9.77 -4.13 -5.71
N LEU A 326 9.21 -3.11 -5.06
CA LEU A 326 9.88 -2.43 -3.97
C LEU A 326 8.88 -2.09 -2.87
N ALA A 327 9.32 -2.19 -1.63
CA ALA A 327 8.50 -1.87 -0.46
C ALA A 327 9.38 -1.42 0.71
N PRO A 328 9.07 -0.28 1.36
CA PRO A 328 9.76 0.13 2.57
C PRO A 328 9.31 -0.70 3.78
N THR A 329 10.22 -0.93 4.72
CA THR A 329 9.88 -1.57 6.00
C THR A 329 8.97 -0.67 6.85
N SER A 330 8.18 -1.30 7.72
CA SER A 330 7.26 -0.62 8.63
C SER A 330 7.30 -1.26 10.01
N THR A 331 7.15 -0.45 11.05
CA THR A 331 7.09 -0.91 12.45
C THR A 331 5.88 -0.28 13.14
N LYS A 332 5.46 -0.87 14.27
CA LYS A 332 4.25 -0.47 15.01
C LYS A 332 4.21 1.01 15.42
N PHE A 333 5.36 1.61 15.72
CA PHE A 333 5.45 3.01 16.14
C PHE A 333 6.28 3.86 15.17
N GLY A 334 6.84 3.26 14.12
CA GLY A 334 7.70 3.96 13.17
C GLY A 334 9.03 4.44 13.76
N MET A 335 9.47 3.93 14.92
CA MET A 335 10.70 4.40 15.59
C MET A 335 11.99 3.83 14.98
N SER A 336 11.97 2.57 14.52
CA SER A 336 13.16 1.93 13.94
C SER A 336 13.58 2.58 12.63
N SER A 337 14.87 2.51 12.31
CA SER A 337 15.35 2.81 10.96
C SER A 337 14.61 1.97 9.94
N LYS A 338 14.17 2.61 8.86
CA LYS A 338 13.53 1.95 7.73
C LYS A 338 14.57 1.55 6.71
N ASP A 339 14.32 0.42 6.07
CA ASP A 339 15.07 -0.04 4.91
C ASP A 339 14.11 -0.16 3.73
N LEU A 340 14.64 -0.07 2.51
CA LEU A 340 13.91 -0.36 1.29
C LEU A 340 14.20 -1.79 0.87
N ASN A 341 13.17 -2.63 0.86
CA ASN A 341 13.27 -3.96 0.32
C ASN A 341 12.98 -3.90 -1.17
N VAL A 342 13.90 -4.45 -1.95
CA VAL A 342 13.85 -4.44 -3.41
C VAL A 342 13.92 -5.88 -3.87
N ALA A 343 12.94 -6.31 -4.64
CA ALA A 343 13.00 -7.57 -5.34
C ALA A 343 13.56 -7.37 -6.75
N ILE A 344 14.63 -8.09 -7.04
CA ILE A 344 15.42 -7.92 -8.26
C ILE A 344 15.16 -9.05 -9.25
N GLU A 345 15.39 -8.79 -10.55
CA GLU A 345 15.21 -9.78 -11.63
C GLU A 345 16.00 -11.07 -11.42
N ASN A 346 17.09 -11.06 -10.65
CA ASN A 346 17.88 -12.24 -10.31
C ASN A 346 17.24 -13.10 -9.19
N HIS A 347 15.92 -13.07 -9.07
CA HIS A 347 15.12 -13.82 -8.10
C HIS A 347 15.52 -13.66 -6.64
N ARG A 348 16.12 -12.51 -6.29
CA ARG A 348 16.58 -12.19 -4.94
C ARG A 348 15.85 -10.98 -4.38
N ILE A 349 15.80 -10.89 -3.07
CA ILE A 349 15.29 -9.73 -2.33
C ILE A 349 16.44 -9.15 -1.50
N GLN A 350 16.79 -7.90 -1.78
CA GLN A 350 17.87 -7.16 -1.13
C GLN A 350 17.30 -5.98 -0.34
N SER A 351 17.89 -5.68 0.82
CA SER A 351 17.62 -4.45 1.58
C SER A 351 18.61 -3.36 1.25
N PHE A 352 18.11 -2.14 1.10
CA PHE A 352 18.90 -0.93 1.11
C PHE A 352 18.62 -0.11 2.35
N GLN A 353 19.68 0.23 3.07
CA GLN A 353 19.57 1.12 4.21
C GLN A 353 19.13 2.50 3.77
N ARG A 354 18.24 3.10 4.57
CA ARG A 354 17.79 4.47 4.35
C ARG A 354 18.92 5.49 4.24
N ALA A 355 20.04 5.33 4.95
CA ALA A 355 21.16 6.26 4.87
C ALA A 355 21.72 6.44 3.44
N MET A 356 21.63 5.41 2.60
CA MET A 356 22.05 5.44 1.19
C MET A 356 21.04 6.15 0.30
N LEU A 357 19.76 6.18 0.69
CA LEU A 357 18.66 6.72 -0.12
C LEU A 357 18.29 8.16 0.27
N LYS A 358 19.10 8.84 1.09
CA LYS A 358 18.86 10.23 1.47
C LYS A 358 19.24 11.19 0.32
N PRO A 359 18.36 12.11 -0.11
CA PRO A 359 18.63 13.07 -1.18
C PRO A 359 19.52 14.24 -0.72
N ARG A 360 19.67 14.45 0.59
CA ARG A 360 20.56 15.45 1.20
C ARG A 360 22.03 14.99 1.24
N ARG A 361 22.39 13.85 0.64
CA ARG A 361 23.79 13.38 0.63
C ARG A 361 24.65 14.34 -0.20
N PRO A 362 25.71 14.93 0.37
CA PRO A 362 26.55 15.88 -0.35
C PRO A 362 27.35 15.19 -1.44
N LYS A 363 27.49 15.82 -2.61
CA LYS A 363 28.37 15.38 -3.72
C LYS A 363 29.85 15.72 -3.50
N ARG A 364 30.15 16.28 -2.34
CA ARG A 364 31.49 16.65 -1.88
C ARG A 364 31.78 15.89 -0.59
N LYS A 365 33.02 15.99 -0.12
CA LYS A 365 33.37 15.57 1.25
C LYS A 365 32.41 16.19 2.25
N VAL A 366 31.98 15.35 3.19
CA VAL A 366 31.01 15.68 4.24
C VAL A 366 31.61 16.75 5.17
N THR A 367 30.84 17.79 5.49
CA THR A 367 31.24 18.79 6.49
C THR A 367 31.03 18.27 7.91
N ALA A 368 31.57 18.95 8.92
CA ALA A 368 31.33 18.60 10.32
C ALA A 368 29.82 18.56 10.66
N GLU A 369 29.05 19.57 10.23
CA GLU A 369 27.60 19.65 10.46
C GLU A 369 26.83 18.49 9.79
N GLU A 370 27.21 18.13 8.56
CA GLU A 370 26.58 17.01 7.84
C GLU A 370 26.97 15.66 8.47
N ALA A 371 28.19 15.55 9.00
CA ALA A 371 28.66 14.37 9.72
C ALA A 371 27.91 14.19 11.05
N GLU A 372 27.61 15.27 11.78
CA GLU A 372 26.74 15.26 12.96
C GLU A 372 25.33 14.75 12.64
N GLU A 373 24.83 14.99 11.42
CA GLU A 373 23.56 14.44 10.93
C GLU A 373 23.64 12.96 10.48
N PHE A 374 24.83 12.35 10.54
CA PHE A 374 25.13 11.05 9.95
C PHE A 374 24.76 11.01 8.46
N LEU A 375 25.11 12.07 7.72
CA LEU A 375 25.11 12.05 6.26
C LEU A 375 26.40 11.41 5.76
N ILE A 376 26.25 10.58 4.74
CA ILE A 376 27.37 9.98 4.02
C ILE A 376 27.50 10.69 2.67
N GLU A 377 28.73 10.73 2.14
CA GLU A 377 28.99 11.25 0.80
C GLU A 377 28.11 10.56 -0.23
N TYR A 378 27.66 11.32 -1.22
CA TYR A 378 26.86 10.79 -2.32
C TYR A 378 27.72 9.95 -3.25
N ASP A 379 27.31 8.68 -3.37
CA ASP A 379 27.77 7.78 -4.40
C ASP A 379 26.59 7.55 -5.37
N PRO A 380 26.75 7.87 -6.67
CA PRO A 380 25.71 7.63 -7.65
C PRO A 380 25.41 6.14 -7.84
N VAL A 381 26.26 5.21 -7.44
CA VAL A 381 26.03 3.76 -7.60
C VAL A 381 25.61 3.15 -6.27
N LEU A 382 24.46 2.46 -6.26
CA LEU A 382 24.06 1.63 -5.14
C LEU A 382 24.82 0.30 -5.18
N PRO A 383 25.51 -0.08 -4.08
CA PRO A 383 26.24 -1.32 -4.04
C PRO A 383 25.29 -2.52 -4.04
N ASP A 384 25.64 -3.52 -4.84
CA ASP A 384 25.06 -4.86 -4.75
C ASP A 384 25.82 -5.62 -3.64
N ASP A 385 25.22 -5.68 -2.45
CA ASP A 385 25.81 -6.29 -1.25
C ASP A 385 25.12 -7.63 -0.97
N PRO A 386 25.78 -8.78 -1.24
CA PRO A 386 25.23 -10.11 -1.00
C PRO A 386 24.85 -10.34 0.47
N HIS A 387 25.49 -9.66 1.43
CA HIS A 387 25.16 -9.81 2.85
C HIS A 387 23.79 -9.22 3.20
N ARG A 388 23.27 -8.30 2.36
CA ARG A 388 21.95 -7.67 2.50
C ARG A 388 20.84 -8.38 1.74
N VAL A 389 21.14 -9.51 1.12
CA VAL A 389 20.14 -10.39 0.51
C VAL A 389 19.59 -11.33 1.58
N PHE A 390 18.30 -11.21 1.92
CA PHE A 390 17.66 -12.11 2.89
C PHE A 390 17.21 -13.42 2.25
N SER A 391 16.83 -13.39 0.97
CA SER A 391 16.39 -14.56 0.22
C SER A 391 17.59 -15.36 -0.32
N ARG A 392 18.50 -15.78 0.59
CA ARG A 392 19.80 -16.35 0.22
C ARG A 392 19.69 -17.59 -0.67
N ASN A 393 18.95 -18.58 -0.18
CA ASN A 393 18.77 -19.87 -0.87
C ASN A 393 17.35 -20.00 -1.48
N TYR A 394 16.46 -19.07 -1.18
CA TYR A 394 15.07 -19.10 -1.63
C TYR A 394 14.91 -18.10 -2.76
N GLU A 395 14.83 -18.61 -3.98
CA GLU A 395 14.57 -17.78 -5.15
C GLU A 395 13.10 -17.35 -5.21
N VAL A 396 12.87 -16.09 -5.51
CA VAL A 396 11.53 -15.51 -5.68
C VAL A 396 11.35 -15.14 -7.15
N SER A 397 10.65 -15.99 -7.89
CA SER A 397 10.28 -15.73 -9.27
C SER A 397 9.07 -14.80 -9.36
N PHE A 398 9.14 -13.85 -10.29
CA PHE A 398 8.02 -12.98 -10.61
C PHE A 398 7.36 -13.51 -11.86
N TRP A 399 6.05 -13.77 -11.79
CA TRP A 399 5.24 -14.06 -12.94
C TRP A 399 4.62 -12.75 -13.41
N ASP A 400 5.01 -12.29 -14.59
CA ASP A 400 4.39 -11.12 -15.21
C ASP A 400 3.04 -11.58 -15.77
N SER A 401 1.96 -11.23 -15.09
CA SER A 401 0.60 -11.41 -15.60
C SER A 401 0.30 -10.26 -16.58
N SER A 402 1.09 -10.15 -17.64
CA SER A 402 0.83 -9.22 -18.73
C SER A 402 -0.37 -9.68 -19.55
#